data_AF-A0A7C0XY03-F1
#
_entry.id   AF-A0A7C0XY03-F1
#
_cell.length_a   1.000
_cell.length_b   1.000
_cell.length_c   1.000
_cell.angle_alpha   90.00
_cell.angle_beta   90.00
_cell.angle_gamma   90.00
#
_symmetry.space_group_name_H-M   'P 1'
#
loop_
_entity.id
_entity.type
_entity.pdbx_description
1 polymer ?
#
loop_
_entity_poly.entity_id
_entity_poly.type
_entity_poly.pdbx_seq_one_letter_code
_entity_poly.pdbx_strand_id
1 'polypeptide(L)'
;MVRYPRELGFFSRDFIGSIETIKYYIALDIPVIVLQKYSLKYPVGHYRVVIGYDDERKVMKVVDPAGGFIDINYTLFALLWKPGTTFTVINWTLVIYPKHMIIYEGTLTVTTTRTLTKTLTHIKTYTKTLTYTHTTTVTTFRY
;
A
#
# COMPACT_ATOMS: atom_id res chain seq x y z
N MET A 1 7.48 -12.58 12.38
CA MET A 1 6.86 -12.31 11.07
C MET A 1 7.79 -12.59 9.89
N VAL A 2 9.05 -12.15 9.89
CA VAL A 2 9.95 -12.28 8.72
C VAL A 2 10.40 -13.73 8.44
N ARG A 3 10.73 -14.51 9.47
CA ARG A 3 11.35 -15.84 9.34
C ARG A 3 10.46 -16.88 8.64
N TYR A 4 9.18 -16.96 9.03
CA TYR A 4 8.26 -18.01 8.56
C TYR A 4 8.11 -18.07 7.03
N PRO A 5 7.89 -16.96 6.30
CA PRO A 5 7.90 -16.98 4.83
C PRO A 5 9.21 -17.50 4.20
N ARG A 6 10.36 -17.23 4.82
CA ARG A 6 11.66 -17.70 4.32
C ARG A 6 11.79 -19.21 4.40
N GLU A 7 11.28 -19.80 5.48
CA GLU A 7 11.24 -21.26 5.68
C GLU A 7 10.32 -21.94 4.64
N LEU A 8 9.29 -21.24 4.16
CA LEU A 8 8.44 -21.66 3.05
C LEU A 8 9.04 -21.40 1.66
N GLY A 9 10.28 -20.91 1.58
CA GLY A 9 10.99 -20.68 0.32
C GLY A 9 10.75 -19.32 -0.33
N PHE A 10 10.03 -18.40 0.31
CA PHE A 10 9.83 -17.03 -0.19
C PHE A 10 10.99 -16.12 0.18
N PHE A 11 11.12 -15.00 -0.55
CA PHE A 11 11.85 -13.85 -0.07
C PHE A 11 10.95 -13.12 0.93
N SER A 12 11.53 -12.64 2.03
CA SER A 12 10.83 -11.72 2.93
C SER A 12 11.81 -10.78 3.61
N ARG A 13 11.37 -9.55 3.86
CA ARG A 13 12.15 -8.52 4.54
C ARG A 13 11.23 -7.51 5.19
N ASP A 14 11.54 -7.15 6.43
CA ASP A 14 10.94 -5.98 7.07
C ASP A 14 11.76 -4.70 6.87
N PHE A 15 11.08 -3.56 6.89
CA PHE A 15 11.69 -2.25 6.75
C PHE A 15 10.77 -1.17 7.33
N ILE A 16 11.32 0.04 7.48
CA ILE A 16 10.55 1.23 7.84
C ILE A 16 9.89 1.75 6.57
N GLY A 17 8.57 1.63 6.50
CA GLY A 17 7.81 2.01 5.31
C GLY A 17 7.36 3.46 5.27
N SER A 18 6.89 3.86 4.08
CA SER A 18 6.07 5.05 3.85
C SER A 18 4.83 4.66 3.03
N ILE A 19 3.82 5.54 2.96
CA ILE A 19 2.66 5.35 2.06
C ILE A 19 3.13 5.12 0.63
N GLU A 20 4.11 5.90 0.18
CA GLU A 20 4.65 5.81 -1.18
C GLU A 20 5.41 4.49 -1.42
N THR A 21 6.17 4.02 -0.43
CA THR A 21 6.82 2.70 -0.52
C THR A 21 5.79 1.56 -0.58
N ILE A 22 4.69 1.67 0.17
CA ILE A 22 3.59 0.70 0.09
C ILE A 22 2.99 0.71 -1.33
N LYS A 23 2.62 1.88 -1.85
CA LYS A 23 2.08 2.03 -3.21
C LYS A 23 2.99 1.41 -4.27
N TYR A 24 4.32 1.59 -4.14
CA TYR A 24 5.29 0.96 -5.02
C TYR A 24 5.16 -0.57 -5.05
N TYR A 25 5.10 -1.23 -3.90
CA TYR A 25 4.94 -2.70 -3.86
C TYR A 25 3.57 -3.13 -4.38
N ILE A 26 2.51 -2.39 -4.07
CA ILE A 26 1.17 -2.66 -4.61
C ILE A 26 1.16 -2.53 -6.15
N ALA A 27 1.86 -1.55 -6.73
CA ALA A 27 1.97 -1.39 -8.18
C ALA A 27 2.75 -2.52 -8.87
N LEU A 28 3.50 -3.33 -8.10
CA LEU A 28 4.17 -4.55 -8.56
C LEU A 28 3.35 -5.82 -8.27
N ASP A 29 2.06 -5.68 -7.91
CA ASP A 29 1.18 -6.76 -7.46
C ASP A 29 1.71 -7.51 -6.22
N ILE A 30 2.51 -6.84 -5.37
CA ILE A 30 3.04 -7.38 -4.13
C ILE A 30 2.25 -6.80 -2.94
N PRO A 31 1.39 -7.59 -2.27
CA PRO A 31 0.73 -7.14 -1.05
C PRO A 31 1.73 -6.92 0.08
N VAL A 32 1.39 -6.03 1.00
CA VAL A 32 2.31 -5.56 2.04
C VAL A 32 1.70 -5.77 3.41
N ILE A 33 2.42 -6.39 4.34
CA ILE A 33 1.98 -6.53 5.73
C ILE A 33 2.48 -5.33 6.54
N VAL A 34 1.61 -4.70 7.33
CA VAL A 34 1.97 -3.58 8.23
C VAL A 34 1.60 -3.89 9.67
N LEU A 35 2.40 -3.38 10.62
CA LEU A 35 2.07 -3.41 12.04
C LEU A 35 1.45 -2.08 12.45
N GLN A 36 0.17 -2.08 12.78
CA GLN A 36 -0.57 -0.90 13.19
C GLN A 36 -1.17 -1.07 14.58
N LYS A 37 -1.63 0.03 15.17
CA LYS A 37 -2.61 -0.01 16.24
C LYS A 37 -3.93 -0.58 15.68
N TYR A 38 -4.60 -1.45 16.43
CA TYR A 38 -5.92 -1.96 16.07
C TYR A 38 -6.90 -0.79 15.85
N SER A 39 -6.95 0.14 16.79
CA SER A 39 -7.65 1.43 16.63
C SER A 39 -7.00 2.51 17.49
N LEU A 40 -7.43 3.77 17.33
CA LEU A 40 -6.98 4.86 18.21
C LEU A 40 -7.49 4.69 19.64
N LYS A 41 -8.66 4.05 19.83
CA LYS A 41 -9.25 3.79 21.15
C LYS A 41 -8.60 2.59 21.85
N TYR A 42 -8.24 1.57 21.08
CA TYR A 42 -7.60 0.34 21.57
C TYR A 42 -6.25 0.17 20.86
N PRO A 43 -5.19 0.83 21.36
CA PRO A 43 -3.91 0.95 20.65
C PRO A 43 -3.03 -0.30 20.79
N VAL A 44 -3.61 -1.49 20.68
CA VAL A 44 -2.90 -2.77 20.69
C VAL A 44 -2.32 -3.04 19.30
N GLY A 45 -1.11 -3.61 19.25
CA GLY A 45 -0.46 -4.00 17.99
C GLY A 45 -1.31 -4.99 17.20
N HIS A 46 -1.44 -4.75 15.91
CA HIS A 46 -2.32 -5.47 15.00
C HIS A 46 -1.72 -5.50 13.59
N TYR A 47 -1.62 -6.68 12.99
CA TYR A 47 -1.11 -6.81 11.63
C TYR A 47 -2.25 -6.75 10.62
N ARG A 48 -2.05 -5.99 9.55
CA ARG A 48 -2.97 -5.92 8.40
C ARG A 48 -2.23 -6.16 7.10
N VAL A 49 -2.93 -6.65 6.10
CA VAL A 49 -2.40 -6.80 4.73
C VAL A 49 -2.94 -5.65 3.88
N VAL A 50 -2.08 -4.78 3.39
CA VAL A 50 -2.43 -3.78 2.37
C VAL A 50 -2.39 -4.48 1.01
N ILE A 51 -3.48 -4.34 0.25
CA ILE A 51 -3.66 -4.98 -1.06
C ILE A 51 -3.96 -3.98 -2.18
N GLY A 52 -4.10 -2.70 -1.85
CA GLY A 52 -4.52 -1.69 -2.81
C GLY A 52 -4.50 -0.29 -2.21
N TYR A 53 -4.70 0.70 -3.07
CA TYR A 53 -4.91 2.08 -2.69
C TYR A 53 -5.82 2.78 -3.70
N ASP A 54 -6.42 3.90 -3.30
CA ASP A 54 -7.21 4.78 -4.15
C ASP A 54 -6.83 6.23 -3.81
N ASP A 55 -6.11 6.89 -4.70
CA ASP A 55 -5.63 8.26 -4.51
C ASP A 55 -6.72 9.33 -4.66
N GLU A 56 -7.80 9.04 -5.39
CA GLU A 56 -8.94 9.96 -5.50
C GLU A 56 -9.69 10.01 -4.16
N ARG A 57 -9.88 8.85 -3.53
CA ARG A 57 -10.54 8.72 -2.22
C ARG A 57 -9.58 8.86 -1.05
N LYS A 58 -8.27 8.89 -1.30
CA LYS A 58 -7.18 8.93 -0.30
C LYS A 58 -7.28 7.81 0.74
N VAL A 59 -7.47 6.57 0.28
CA VAL A 59 -7.62 5.38 1.14
C VAL A 59 -6.64 4.27 0.76
N MET A 60 -6.13 3.57 1.77
CA MET A 60 -5.50 2.26 1.64
C MET A 60 -6.57 1.18 1.73
N LYS A 61 -6.50 0.20 0.84
CA LYS A 61 -7.36 -0.98 0.86
C LYS A 61 -6.64 -2.08 1.62
N VAL A 62 -7.21 -2.53 2.73
CA VAL A 62 -6.56 -3.51 3.61
C VAL A 62 -7.47 -4.68 3.91
N VAL A 63 -6.85 -5.85 4.08
CA VAL A 63 -7.45 -7.04 4.67
C VAL A 63 -7.04 -7.05 6.14
N ASP A 64 -8.02 -6.81 7.00
CA ASP A 64 -7.92 -6.90 8.44
C ASP A 64 -8.32 -8.32 8.89
N PRO A 65 -7.44 -9.10 9.53
CA PRO A 65 -7.78 -10.45 10.02
C PRO A 65 -8.99 -10.49 10.96
N ALA A 66 -9.32 -9.38 11.64
CA ALA A 66 -10.47 -9.26 12.52
C ALA A 66 -11.69 -8.57 11.85
N GLY A 67 -11.48 -7.82 10.77
CA GLY A 67 -12.50 -6.95 10.17
C GLY A 67 -12.83 -7.22 8.70
N GLY A 68 -12.10 -8.12 8.02
CA GLY A 68 -12.24 -8.37 6.59
C GLY A 68 -11.66 -7.24 5.72
N PHE A 69 -12.28 -6.99 4.57
CA PHE A 69 -11.86 -5.94 3.65
C PHE A 69 -12.34 -4.58 4.13
N ILE A 70 -11.40 -3.68 4.41
CA ILE A 70 -11.72 -2.32 4.88
C ILE A 70 -10.87 -1.27 4.13
N ASP A 71 -11.47 -0.11 3.89
CA ASP A 71 -10.76 1.06 3.40
C ASP A 71 -10.34 1.94 4.59
N ILE A 72 -9.06 2.27 4.71
CA ILE A 72 -8.52 3.16 5.75
C ILE A 72 -8.00 4.43 5.09
N ASN A 73 -8.50 5.58 5.50
CA ASN A 73 -7.98 6.88 5.03
C ASN A 73 -6.48 7.02 5.30
N TYR A 74 -5.73 7.60 4.37
CA TYR A 74 -4.27 7.79 4.47
C TYR A 74 -3.82 8.44 5.79
N THR A 75 -4.53 9.46 6.27
CA THR A 75 -4.20 10.14 7.52
C THR A 75 -4.39 9.20 8.71
N LEU A 76 -5.51 8.48 8.76
CA LEU A 76 -5.78 7.51 9.81
C LEU A 76 -4.78 6.34 9.75
N PHE A 77 -4.50 5.83 8.56
CA PHE A 77 -3.51 4.80 8.33
C PHE A 77 -2.15 5.20 8.91
N ALA A 78 -1.66 6.39 8.58
CA ALA A 78 -0.40 6.92 9.10
C ALA A 78 -0.42 7.08 10.64
N LEU A 79 -1.54 7.50 11.23
CA LEU A 79 -1.66 7.62 12.69
C LEU A 79 -1.63 6.26 13.40
N LEU A 80 -2.33 5.26 12.87
CA LEU A 80 -2.34 3.90 13.41
C LEU A 80 -0.97 3.24 13.28
N TRP A 81 -0.20 3.61 12.26
CA TRP A 81 1.09 2.99 11.93
C TRP A 81 2.28 3.54 12.73
N LYS A 82 2.14 4.72 13.33
CA LYS A 82 3.12 5.26 14.29
C LYS A 82 3.26 4.31 15.49
N PRO A 83 4.45 4.24 16.12
CA PRO A 83 4.63 3.45 17.33
C PRO A 83 3.78 3.99 18.49
N GLY A 84 3.75 3.24 19.58
CA GLY A 84 3.03 3.62 20.80
C GLY A 84 3.42 2.73 21.96
N THR A 85 2.49 2.54 22.90
CA THR A 85 2.74 1.77 24.12
C THR A 85 2.85 0.27 23.89
N THR A 86 2.34 -0.26 22.77
CA THR A 86 2.25 -1.72 22.52
C THR A 86 3.24 -2.22 21.46
N PHE A 87 3.86 -1.32 20.71
CA PHE A 87 4.99 -1.60 19.83
C PHE A 87 5.82 -0.33 19.63
N THR A 88 7.15 -0.48 19.58
CA THR A 88 8.10 0.64 19.52
C THR A 88 8.65 0.89 18.12
N VAL A 89 8.47 -0.06 17.20
CA VAL A 89 8.96 0.04 15.82
C VAL A 89 8.17 1.07 15.01
N ILE A 90 8.89 1.97 14.35
CA ILE A 90 8.27 3.01 13.52
C ILE A 90 7.89 2.41 12.17
N ASN A 91 6.63 2.60 11.78
CA ASN A 91 6.11 2.28 10.45
C ASN A 91 6.59 0.91 9.95
N TRP A 92 6.52 -0.09 10.82
CA TRP A 92 7.03 -1.40 10.48
C TRP A 92 6.19 -2.02 9.36
N THR A 93 6.89 -2.47 8.33
CA THR A 93 6.33 -3.09 7.13
C THR A 93 7.10 -4.36 6.82
N LEU A 94 6.40 -5.36 6.28
CA LEU A 94 6.96 -6.58 5.74
C LEU A 94 6.44 -6.81 4.31
N VAL A 95 7.38 -7.10 3.41
CA VAL A 95 7.08 -7.62 2.07
C VAL A 95 7.47 -9.08 1.97
N ILE A 96 6.69 -9.81 1.20
CA ILE A 96 6.90 -11.23 0.92
C ILE A 96 6.62 -11.44 -0.57
N TYR A 97 7.54 -12.08 -1.28
CA TYR A 97 7.37 -12.39 -2.70
C TYR A 97 8.23 -13.60 -3.10
N PRO A 98 7.97 -14.25 -4.26
CA PRO A 98 8.75 -15.40 -4.71
C PRO A 98 10.24 -15.07 -4.89
N LYS A 99 11.16 -15.94 -4.45
CA LYS A 99 12.62 -15.68 -4.54
C LYS A 99 13.15 -15.44 -5.96
N HIS A 100 12.46 -15.97 -6.97
CA HIS A 100 12.85 -15.79 -8.37
C HIS A 100 12.36 -14.46 -8.97
N MET A 101 11.53 -13.70 -8.25
CA MET A 101 11.11 -12.38 -8.68
C MET A 101 12.27 -11.40 -8.53
N ILE A 102 12.69 -10.80 -9.64
CA ILE A 102 13.73 -9.77 -9.66
C ILE A 102 13.05 -8.42 -9.46
N ILE A 103 13.23 -7.84 -8.27
CA ILE A 103 12.85 -6.44 -8.02
C ILE A 103 14.07 -5.57 -8.33
N TYR A 104 13.94 -4.74 -9.37
CA TYR A 104 14.98 -3.79 -9.74
C TYR A 104 14.96 -2.61 -8.78
N GLU A 105 16.14 -2.24 -8.28
CA GLU A 105 16.35 -0.92 -7.69
C GLU A 105 16.17 0.13 -8.77
N GLY A 106 15.31 1.11 -8.53
CA GLY A 106 15.09 2.18 -9.50
C GLY A 106 13.89 3.05 -9.16
N THR A 107 13.77 4.13 -9.93
CA THR A 107 12.61 5.01 -9.88
C THR A 107 11.44 4.35 -10.60
N LEU A 108 10.37 4.01 -9.88
CA LEU A 108 9.12 3.61 -10.51
C LEU A 108 8.33 4.86 -10.89
N THR A 109 8.27 5.17 -12.19
CA THR A 109 7.32 6.18 -12.68
C THR A 109 5.98 5.51 -12.97
N VAL A 110 5.06 5.60 -12.01
CA VAL A 110 3.69 5.10 -12.21
C VAL A 110 2.88 6.15 -12.97
N THR A 111 2.56 5.89 -14.24
CA THR A 111 1.66 6.75 -15.02
C THR A 111 0.27 6.13 -15.08
N THR A 112 -0.72 6.74 -14.41
CA THR A 112 -2.10 6.27 -14.43
C THR A 112 -2.94 7.14 -15.37
N THR A 113 -3.35 6.60 -16.52
CA THR A 113 -4.27 7.27 -17.45
C THR A 113 -5.70 6.80 -17.21
N ARG A 114 -6.63 7.73 -16.93
CA ARG A 114 -8.06 7.42 -16.76
C ARG A 114 -8.90 8.19 -17.78
N THR A 115 -9.65 7.46 -18.60
CA THR A 115 -10.59 8.03 -19.58
C THR A 115 -11.99 8.08 -18.99
N LEU A 116 -12.62 9.25 -18.97
CA LEU A 116 -14.01 9.43 -18.54
C LEU A 116 -14.89 9.82 -19.75
N THR A 117 -15.79 8.93 -20.14
CA THR A 117 -16.79 9.21 -21.19
C THR A 117 -18.10 9.64 -20.54
N LYS A 118 -18.59 10.85 -20.85
CA LYS A 118 -19.91 11.32 -20.42
C LYS A 118 -20.85 11.37 -21.61
N THR A 119 -21.96 10.66 -21.51
CA THR A 119 -23.04 10.67 -22.50
C THR A 119 -24.21 11.48 -21.97
N LEU A 120 -24.61 12.54 -22.68
CA LEU A 120 -25.84 13.27 -22.42
C LEU A 120 -26.88 12.83 -23.45
N THR A 121 -27.90 12.10 -22.98
CA THR A 121 -28.95 11.49 -23.80
C THR A 121 -29.95 12.53 -24.31
N HIS A 122 -29.51 13.51 -25.11
CA HIS A 122 -30.39 14.25 -26.02
C HIS A 122 -29.64 15.16 -27.01
N ILE A 123 -28.40 15.61 -26.72
CA ILE A 123 -27.70 16.59 -27.56
C ILE A 123 -26.18 16.32 -27.51
N LYS A 124 -25.68 15.60 -28.53
CA LYS A 124 -24.25 15.33 -28.83
C LYS A 124 -23.42 14.57 -27.77
N THR A 125 -22.52 13.72 -28.28
CA THR A 125 -21.48 13.06 -27.48
C THR A 125 -20.29 14.00 -27.30
N TYR A 126 -19.84 14.19 -26.06
CA TYR A 126 -18.62 14.92 -25.76
C TYR A 126 -17.68 14.02 -24.95
N THR A 127 -16.50 13.76 -25.49
CA THR A 127 -15.45 12.99 -24.80
C THR A 127 -14.52 13.98 -24.09
N LYS A 128 -14.40 13.89 -22.77
CA LYS A 128 -13.43 14.67 -21.99
C LYS A 128 -12.35 13.74 -21.46
N THR A 129 -11.16 13.81 -22.04
CA THR A 129 -9.97 13.12 -21.53
C THR A 129 -9.38 13.92 -20.36
N LEU A 130 -9.18 13.29 -19.21
CA LEU A 130 -8.51 13.87 -18.07
C LEU A 130 -7.20 13.09 -17.83
N THR A 131 -6.07 13.77 -17.94
CA THR A 131 -4.75 13.17 -17.70
C THR A 131 -4.26 13.59 -16.31
N TYR A 132 -3.99 12.63 -15.44
CA TYR A 132 -3.34 12.86 -14.16
C TYR A 132 -1.96 12.19 -14.17
N THR A 133 -0.93 12.96 -13.84
CA THR A 133 0.43 12.44 -13.69
C THR A 133 0.77 12.43 -12.21
N HIS A 134 1.03 11.25 -11.65
CA HIS A 134 1.57 11.11 -10.30
C HIS A 134 3.01 10.61 -10.39
N THR A 135 3.94 11.28 -9.74
CA THR A 135 5.35 10.88 -9.72
C THR A 135 5.72 10.49 -8.31
N THR A 136 6.02 9.21 -8.09
CA THR A 136 6.52 8.71 -6.81
C THR A 136 7.98 8.29 -6.95
N THR A 137 8.86 8.83 -6.13
CA THR A 137 10.26 8.40 -6.03
C THR A 137 10.40 7.46 -4.85
N VAL A 138 10.69 6.17 -5.10
CA VAL A 138 10.97 5.20 -4.03
C VAL A 138 12.39 4.68 -4.19
N THR A 139 13.26 5.04 -3.24
CA THR A 139 14.61 4.47 -3.15
C THR A 139 14.54 3.19 -2.32
N THR A 140 14.96 2.05 -2.89
CA THR A 140 15.14 0.81 -2.14
C THR A 140 16.64 0.48 -2.06
N PHE A 141 17.09 0.05 -0.88
CA PHE A 141 18.45 -0.44 -0.65
C PHE A 141 18.48 -1.97 -0.73
N ARG A 142 19.40 -2.52 -1.54
CA ARG A 142 19.90 -3.89 -1.49
C ARG A 142 20.87 -4.04 -0.32
N TYR A 143 20.67 -5.14 0.41
CA TYR A 143 21.68 -5.81 1.20
C TYR A 143 21.61 -7.29 0.84
#